data_AF-A0A970PXF1-F1
#
_entry.id   AF-A0A970PXF1-F1
#
_cell.length_a   1.000
_cell.length_b   1.000
_cell.length_c   1.000
_cell.angle_alpha   90.00
_cell.angle_beta   90.00
_cell.angle_gamma   90.00
#
_symmetry.space_group_name_H-M   'P 1'
#
loop_
_entity.id
_entity.type
_entity.pdbx_description
1 polymer ?
#
loop_
_entity_poly.entity_id
_entity_poly.type
_entity_poly.pdbx_seq_one_letter_code
_entity_poly.pdbx_strand_id
1 'polypeptide(L)' 'MKKHTLAITVENQPGVLTRVATMFRRRGYNIESLAVGQTENPSISRMTVVVTGD' A
#
# COMPACT_ATOMS: atom_id res chain seq x y z
N MET A 1 14.48 -5.81 13.06
CA MET A 1 13.61 -5.35 11.96
C MET A 1 12.86 -6.52 11.34
N LYS A 2 11.56 -6.64 11.60
CA LYS A 2 10.69 -7.68 11.00
C LYS A 2 10.05 -7.14 9.71
N LYS A 3 9.89 -8.03 8.72
CA LYS A 3 9.15 -7.74 7.49
C LYS A 3 7.67 -8.03 7.70
N HIS A 4 6.83 -7.12 7.24
CA HIS A 4 5.38 -7.25 7.30
C HIS A 4 4.80 -7.05 5.89
N THR A 5 3.96 -7.99 5.47
CA THR A 5 3.24 -7.91 4.20
C THR A 5 1.77 -7.58 4.49
N LEU A 6 1.29 -6.49 3.91
CA LEU A 6 -0.06 -5.98 4.08
C LEU A 6 -0.79 -6.04 2.73
N ALA A 7 -1.93 -6.72 2.70
CA ALA A 7 -2.85 -6.66 1.57
C ALA A 7 -3.99 -5.70 1.93
N ILE A 8 -4.12 -4.61 1.18
CA ILE A 8 -5.12 -3.57 1.42
C ILE A 8 -6.01 -3.37 0.20
N THR A 9 -7.29 -3.12 0.44
CA THR A 9 -8.28 -2.78 -0.57
C THR A 9 -8.51 -1.28 -0.53
N VAL A 10 -8.42 -0.62 -1.67
CA VAL A 10 -8.55 0.84 -1.77
C VAL A 10 -9.48 1.22 -2.91
N GLU A 11 -10.13 2.38 -2.79
CA GLU A 11 -10.86 2.98 -3.90
C GLU A 11 -9.89 3.37 -5.02
N ASN A 12 -10.25 3.02 -6.25
CA ASN A 12 -9.47 3.32 -7.44
C ASN A 12 -9.68 4.78 -7.87
N GLN A 13 -9.04 5.70 -7.16
CA GLN A 13 -9.09 7.13 -7.41
C GLN A 13 -7.68 7.71 -7.62
N PRO A 14 -7.54 8.79 -8.42
CA PRO A 14 -6.27 9.49 -8.58
C PRO A 14 -5.65 9.88 -7.24
N GLY A 15 -4.36 9.58 -7.07
CA GLY A 15 -3.60 9.93 -5.86
C GLY A 15 -3.64 8.91 -4.71
N VAL A 16 -4.38 7.80 -4.85
CA VAL A 16 -4.45 6.76 -3.80
C VAL A 16 -3.09 6.13 -3.49
N LEU A 17 -2.25 5.92 -4.51
CA LEU A 17 -0.88 5.40 -4.34
C LEU A 17 -0.05 6.33 -3.44
N THR A 18 -0.01 7.63 -3.76
CA THR A 18 0.72 8.63 -2.99
C THR A 18 0.19 8.73 -1.56
N ARG A 19 -1.13 8.66 -1.38
CA ARG A 19 -1.77 8.67 -0.06
C ARG A 19 -1.32 7.48 0.79
N VAL A 20 -1.34 6.27 0.23
CA VAL A 20 -0.89 5.04 0.91
C VAL A 20 0.60 5.11 1.24
N ALA A 21 1.44 5.46 0.27
CA ALA A 21 2.89 5.57 0.49
C ALA A 21 3.24 6.60 1.59
N THR A 22 2.56 7.75 1.58
CA THR A 22 2.74 8.80 2.59
C THR A 22 2.31 8.35 3.98
N MET A 23 1.26 7.53 4.11
CA MET A 23 0.79 7.01 5.40
C MET A 23 1.82 6.11 6.09
N PHE A 24 2.58 5.31 5.34
CA PHE A 24 3.69 4.52 5.87
C PHE A 24 4.90 5.40 6.22
N ARG A 25 5.27 6.32 5.32
CA ARG A 25 6.37 7.27 5.55
C ARG A 25 6.14 8.13 6.81
N ARG A 26 4.92 8.61 7.04
CA ARG A 26 4.57 9.42 8.23
C ARG A 26 4.76 8.69 9.56
N ARG A 27 4.74 7.35 9.55
CA ARG A 27 4.98 6.51 10.72
C ARG A 27 6.44 6.05 10.83
N GLY A 28 7.32 6.49 9.93
CA GLY A 28 8.72 6.08 9.91
C GLY A 28 8.94 4.66 9.38
N TYR A 29 7.95 4.04 8.73
CA TYR A 29 8.13 2.73 8.11
C TYR A 29 8.76 2.85 6.74
N ASN A 30 9.78 2.02 6.49
CA ASN A 30 10.38 1.89 5.17
C ASN A 30 9.55 0.91 4.32
N ILE A 31 9.12 1.36 3.13
CA ILE A 31 8.45 0.50 2.15
C ILE A 31 9.53 -0.22 1.35
N GLU A 32 9.58 -1.54 1.47
CA GLU A 32 10.51 -2.37 0.71
C GLU A 32 9.95 -2.69 -0.68
N SER A 33 8.64 -2.98 -0.77
CA SER A 33 7.96 -3.16 -2.05
C SER A 33 6.49 -2.74 -1.97
N LEU A 34 5.96 -2.31 -3.10
CA LEU A 34 4.55 -1.96 -3.25
C LEU A 34 4.10 -2.37 -4.66
N ALA A 35 3.01 -3.12 -4.72
CA ALA A 35 2.33 -3.50 -5.95
C ALA A 35 0.86 -3.09 -5.87
N VAL A 36 0.28 -2.69 -6.99
CA VAL A 36 -1.14 -2.31 -7.09
C VAL A 36 -1.74 -2.88 -8.38
N GLY A 37 -2.97 -3.36 -8.29
CA GLY A 37 -3.76 -3.79 -9.43
C GLY A 37 -5.24 -3.55 -9.21
N GLN A 38 -5.97 -3.33 -10.30
CA GLN A 38 -7.43 -3.29 -10.26
C GLN A 38 -7.97 -4.68 -9.92
N THR A 39 -9.09 -4.70 -9.19
CA THR A 39 -9.83 -5.94 -8.92
C THR A 39 -10.88 -6.20 -9.99
N GLU A 40 -11.69 -7.25 -9.84
CA GLU A 40 -12.86 -7.49 -10.69
C GLU A 40 -13.86 -6.31 -10.68
N ASN A 41 -13.89 -5.56 -9.58
CA ASN A 41 -14.60 -4.28 -9.52
C ASN A 41 -13.64 -3.13 -9.90
N PRO A 42 -13.83 -2.43 -11.04
CA PRO A 42 -12.94 -1.36 -11.48
C PRO A 42 -12.86 -0.16 -10.53
N SER A 43 -13.86 0.03 -9.66
CA SER A 43 -13.84 1.07 -8.63
C SER A 43 -12.92 0.73 -7.45
N ILE A 44 -12.39 -0.49 -7.39
CA ILE A 44 -11.58 -1.01 -6.30
C ILE A 44 -10.24 -1.52 -6.84
N SER A 45 -9.16 -1.12 -6.18
CA SER A 45 -7.83 -1.67 -6.40
C SER A 45 -7.35 -2.43 -5.16
N ARG A 46 -6.57 -3.48 -5.39
CA ARG A 46 -5.85 -4.20 -4.34
C ARG A 46 -4.39 -3.80 -4.38
N MET A 47 -3.86 -3.39 -3.23
CA MET A 47 -2.44 -3.10 -3.06
C MET A 47 -1.80 -4.10 -2.10
N THR A 48 -0.60 -4.54 -2.46
CA THR A 48 0.26 -5.35 -1.59
C THR A 48 1.46 -4.51 -1.22
N VAL A 49 1.67 -4.28 0.07
CA VAL A 49 2.78 -3.46 0.58
C VAL A 49 3.63 -4.30 1.51
N VAL A 50 4.92 -4.37 1.24
CA VAL A 50 5.91 -4.96 2.15
C VAL A 50 6.64 -3.82 2.85
N VAL A 51 6.58 -3.81 4.17
CA VAL A 51 7.25 -2.82 5.01
C VAL A 51 8.18 -3.51 6.00
N THR A 52 9.22 -2.79 6.38
CA THR A 52 10.15 -3.25 7.41
C THR A 52 10.08 -2.30 8.59
N GLY A 53 9.80 -2.84 9.77
CA GLY A 53 9.64 -2.13 11.04
C GLY A 53 9.96 -3.05 12.21
N ASP A 54 10.10 -2.50 13.40
CA ASP A 54 10.36 -3.25 14.65
C ASP A 54 9.12 -3.27 15.56
#